data_AF-A0A420HLV7-F1
#
_entry.id   AF-A0A420HLV7-F1
#
_cell.length_a   1.000
_cell.length_b   1.000
_cell.length_c   1.000
_cell.angle_alpha   90.00
_cell.angle_beta   90.00
_cell.angle_gamma   90.00
#
_symmetry.space_group_name_H-M   'P 1'
#
loop_
_entity.id
_entity.type
_entity.pdbx_description
1 polymer ?
#
loop_
_entity_poly.entity_id
_entity_poly.type
_entity_poly.pdbx_seq_one_letter_code
_entity_poly.pdbx_strand_id
1 'polypeptide(L)'
;MEVALAAQYIQIVTDGSGNISKDTKAVGAIRATTEWTVSNLLREARKITQDQLSRWVSYSSDTCNQQQNFWRILSATVEEKHVLSAPYDSHGLQLIFKDLLWPGIDRDRNQIDIAIGKFFHNGPNKIFSYFTSSPKQLSYLQEIMATTT
;
A
#
# COMPACT_ATOMS: atom_id res chain seq x y z
N MET A 1 6.76 -14.85 -8.46
CA MET A 1 5.49 -14.34 -9.02
C MET A 1 5.26 -12.97 -8.41
N GLU A 2 5.65 -11.90 -9.10
CA GLU A 2 5.29 -10.54 -8.69
C GLU A 2 3.77 -10.42 -8.80
N VAL A 3 3.10 -10.34 -7.66
CA VAL A 3 1.71 -9.90 -7.63
C VAL A 3 1.77 -8.44 -8.06
N ALA A 4 1.31 -8.16 -9.27
CA ALA A 4 1.08 -6.80 -9.73
C ALA A 4 0.03 -6.18 -8.80
N LEU A 5 0.50 -5.54 -7.73
CA LEU A 5 -0.34 -4.85 -6.75
C LEU A 5 -1.08 -3.75 -7.51
N ALA A 6 -2.39 -3.93 -7.70
CA ALA A 6 -3.23 -2.86 -8.19
C ALA A 6 -3.14 -1.71 -7.19
N ALA A 7 -2.67 -0.54 -7.62
CA ALA A 7 -2.60 0.62 -6.75
C ALA A 7 -4.03 1.05 -6.42
N GLN A 8 -4.39 0.98 -5.14
CA GLN A 8 -5.68 1.45 -4.65
C GLN A 8 -5.50 2.81 -3.97
N TYR A 9 -6.43 3.71 -4.24
CA TYR A 9 -6.51 4.97 -3.50
C TYR A 9 -7.89 5.19 -2.92
N ILE A 10 -7.91 5.93 -1.82
CA ILE A 10 -9.11 6.53 -1.23
C ILE A 10 -8.90 8.04 -1.16
N GLN A 11 -9.89 8.80 -1.63
CA GLN A 11 -9.97 10.24 -1.38
C GLN A 11 -11.23 10.56 -0.58
N ILE A 12 -11.08 11.50 0.36
CA ILE A 12 -12.19 12.04 1.16
C ILE A 12 -12.28 13.53 0.88
N VAL A 13 -13.46 13.96 0.43
CA VAL A 13 -13.73 15.32 0.00
C VAL A 13 -15.01 15.81 0.65
N THR A 14 -15.03 17.03 1.18
CA THR A 14 -16.26 17.68 1.64
C THR A 14 -16.83 18.58 0.55
N ASP A 15 -18.13 18.48 0.29
CA ASP A 15 -18.82 19.43 -0.60
C ASP A 15 -19.24 20.70 0.13
N GLY A 16 -19.72 21.70 -0.61
CA GLY A 16 -20.14 22.99 -0.04
C GLY A 16 -21.39 22.96 0.83
N SER A 17 -22.08 21.84 0.86
CA SER A 17 -23.20 21.54 1.74
C SER A 17 -22.77 20.77 3.00
N GLY A 18 -21.49 20.43 3.15
CA GLY A 18 -20.95 19.68 4.28
C GLY A 18 -21.07 18.16 4.15
N ASN A 19 -21.46 17.63 2.98
CA ASN A 19 -21.49 16.19 2.77
C ASN A 19 -20.07 15.66 2.52
N ILE A 20 -19.81 14.45 3.03
CA ILE A 20 -18.54 13.76 2.85
C ILE A 20 -18.67 12.80 1.67
N SER A 21 -17.85 12.98 0.64
CA SER A 21 -17.72 12.09 -0.50
C SER A 21 -16.48 11.22 -0.35
N LYS A 22 -16.66 9.89 -0.49
CA LYS A 22 -15.59 8.89 -0.53
C LYS A 22 -15.51 8.29 -1.92
N ASP A 23 -14.37 8.43 -2.58
CA ASP A 23 -14.08 7.75 -3.85
C ASP A 23 -12.95 6.74 -3.65
N THR A 24 -13.13 5.53 -4.17
CA THR A 24 -12.20 4.41 -4.04
C THR A 24 -12.04 3.75 -5.40
N LYS A 25 -10.79 3.70 -5.90
CA LYS A 25 -10.51 3.17 -7.23
C LYS A 25 -9.26 2.29 -7.21
N ALA A 26 -9.38 1.11 -7.79
CA ALA A 26 -8.25 0.26 -8.13
C ALA A 26 -7.74 0.63 -9.52
N VAL A 27 -6.49 1.10 -9.60
CA VAL A 27 -5.82 1.43 -10.86
C VAL A 27 -4.61 0.52 -10.96
N GLY A 28 -4.59 -0.39 -11.93
CA GLY A 28 -3.48 -1.34 -12.08
C GLY A 28 -2.09 -0.66 -12.09
N ALA A 29 -1.09 -1.34 -11.53
CA ALA A 29 0.26 -0.81 -11.25
C ALA A 29 0.90 -0.04 -12.42
N ILE A 30 0.69 -0.50 -13.65
CA ILE A 30 1.31 0.05 -14.87
C ILE A 30 0.77 1.44 -15.22
N ARG A 31 -0.47 1.76 -14.84
CA ARG A 31 -1.12 3.05 -15.15
C ARG A 31 -1.01 4.08 -14.01
N ALA A 32 -0.70 3.66 -12.80
CA ALA A 32 -0.75 4.50 -11.61
C ALA A 32 0.59 5.20 -11.32
N THR A 33 1.17 5.92 -12.29
CA THR A 33 2.32 6.78 -12.00
C THR A 33 1.90 7.91 -11.04
N THR A 34 2.85 8.49 -10.29
CA THR A 34 2.53 9.57 -9.35
C THR A 34 1.89 10.77 -10.05
N GLU A 35 2.43 11.18 -11.20
CA GLU A 35 1.93 12.32 -11.98
C GLU A 35 0.52 12.08 -12.52
N TRP A 36 0.26 10.86 -13.00
CA TRP A 36 -1.08 10.47 -13.47
C TRP A 36 -2.08 10.47 -12.31
N THR A 37 -1.69 9.93 -11.15
CA THR A 37 -2.54 9.89 -9.95
C THR A 37 -2.86 11.29 -9.45
N VAL A 38 -1.87 12.19 -9.37
CA VAL A 38 -2.09 13.61 -9.02
C VAL A 38 -3.07 14.26 -10.00
N SER A 39 -2.80 14.15 -11.30
CA SER A 39 -3.63 14.79 -12.33
C SER A 39 -5.08 14.28 -12.32
N ASN A 40 -5.26 12.96 -12.19
CA ASN A 40 -6.58 12.34 -12.14
C ASN A 40 -7.33 12.74 -10.85
N LEU A 41 -6.66 12.72 -9.70
CA LEU A 41 -7.28 13.06 -8.43
C LEU A 41 -7.64 14.55 -8.35
N LEU A 42 -6.77 15.43 -8.82
CA LEU A 42 -7.09 16.87 -8.91
C LEU A 42 -8.33 17.10 -9.76
N ARG A 43 -8.45 16.40 -10.90
CA ARG A 43 -9.64 16.50 -11.75
C ARG A 43 -10.91 16.05 -11.02
N GLU A 44 -10.88 14.92 -10.33
CA GLU A 44 -12.06 14.44 -9.58
C GLU A 44 -12.35 15.35 -8.37
N ALA A 45 -11.34 15.78 -7.63
CA ALA A 45 -11.49 16.69 -6.50
C ALA A 45 -12.09 18.02 -6.94
N ARG A 46 -11.64 18.62 -8.06
CA ARG A 46 -12.26 19.83 -8.64
C ARG A 46 -13.71 19.60 -9.01
N LYS A 47 -14.03 18.45 -9.63
CA LYS A 47 -15.40 18.11 -10.00
C LYS A 47 -16.33 17.99 -8.78
N ILE A 48 -15.86 17.38 -7.69
CA ILE A 48 -16.64 17.19 -6.45
C ILE A 48 -16.75 18.51 -5.68
N THR A 49 -15.66 19.27 -5.58
CA THR A 49 -15.61 20.52 -4.80
C THR A 49 -16.11 21.75 -5.56
N GLN A 50 -16.44 21.62 -6.84
CA GLN A 50 -16.74 22.73 -7.75
C GLN A 50 -15.58 23.74 -7.77
N ASP A 51 -14.38 23.24 -8.08
CA ASP A 51 -13.10 23.97 -8.10
C ASP A 51 -12.61 24.52 -6.75
N GLN A 52 -13.30 24.24 -5.64
CA GLN A 52 -12.89 24.67 -4.30
C GLN A 52 -11.98 23.63 -3.61
N LEU A 53 -10.74 23.50 -4.10
CA LEU A 53 -9.77 22.51 -3.61
C LEU A 53 -9.42 22.63 -2.12
N SER A 54 -9.65 23.78 -1.49
CA SER A 54 -9.55 23.96 -0.03
C SER A 54 -10.43 22.99 0.78
N ARG A 55 -11.43 22.38 0.14
CA ARG A 55 -12.32 21.37 0.75
C ARG A 55 -11.85 19.93 0.57
N TRP A 56 -10.78 19.71 -0.19
CA TRP A 56 -10.15 18.41 -0.24
C TRP A 56 -9.34 18.20 1.03
N VAL A 57 -9.74 17.22 1.83
CA VAL A 57 -9.18 17.04 3.19
C VAL A 57 -8.03 16.05 3.17
N SER A 58 -8.18 14.92 2.49
CA SER A 58 -7.17 13.86 2.56
C SER A 58 -7.11 12.94 1.35
N TYR A 59 -5.91 12.39 1.15
CA TYR A 59 -5.59 11.32 0.23
C TYR A 59 -4.92 10.17 0.98
N SER A 60 -5.22 8.94 0.58
CA SER A 60 -4.56 7.74 1.08
C SER A 60 -4.28 6.75 -0.06
N SER A 61 -3.12 6.10 -0.01
CA SER A 61 -2.75 4.99 -0.89
C SER A 61 -2.08 3.88 -0.11
N ASP A 62 -2.29 2.66 -0.60
CA ASP A 62 -1.67 1.41 -0.13
C ASP A 62 -0.16 1.30 -0.42
N THR A 63 0.40 2.19 -1.26
CA THR A 63 1.82 2.16 -1.61
C THR A 63 2.57 3.35 -1.01
N CYS A 64 3.50 3.07 -0.09
CA CYS A 64 4.28 4.09 0.62
C CYS A 64 5.02 5.04 -0.36
N ASN A 65 5.63 4.49 -1.42
CA ASN A 65 6.34 5.28 -2.41
C ASN A 65 5.41 6.25 -3.17
N GLN A 66 4.21 5.80 -3.55
CA GLN A 66 3.23 6.66 -4.20
C GLN A 66 2.78 7.76 -3.26
N GLN A 67 2.51 7.42 -2.01
CA GLN A 67 2.05 8.36 -1.00
C GLN A 67 3.09 9.44 -0.69
N GLN A 68 4.37 9.09 -0.58
CA GLN A 68 5.47 10.04 -0.39
C GLN A 68 5.64 10.95 -1.60
N ASN A 69 5.64 10.40 -2.81
CA ASN A 69 5.79 11.19 -4.03
C ASN A 69 4.59 12.10 -4.27
N PHE A 70 3.38 11.63 -3.97
CA PHE A 70 2.15 12.42 -4.06
C PHE A 70 2.17 13.59 -3.08
N TRP A 71 2.53 13.34 -1.82
CA TRP A 71 2.68 14.39 -0.82
C TRP A 71 3.74 15.41 -1.24
N ARG A 72 4.87 14.96 -1.78
CA ARG A 72 5.92 15.86 -2.28
C ARG A 72 5.39 16.80 -3.36
N ILE A 73 4.61 16.30 -4.31
CA ILE A 73 4.00 17.12 -5.37
C ILE A 73 2.99 18.11 -4.79
N LEU A 74 2.05 17.68 -3.94
CA LEU A 74 1.04 18.57 -3.36
C LEU A 74 1.63 19.60 -2.39
N SER A 75 2.68 19.23 -1.64
CA SER A 75 3.34 20.15 -0.71
C SER A 75 4.05 21.31 -1.42
N ALA A 76 4.38 21.12 -2.71
CA ALA A 76 5.00 22.13 -3.56
C ALA A 76 3.97 23.07 -4.22
N THR A 77 2.67 22.76 -4.15
CA THR A 77 1.60 23.59 -4.71
C THR A 77 0.82 24.30 -3.60
N VAL A 78 0.62 25.61 -3.74
CA VAL A 78 0.07 26.47 -2.67
C VAL A 78 -1.38 26.10 -2.35
N GLU A 79 -2.17 25.72 -3.36
CA GLU A 79 -3.60 25.46 -3.23
C GLU A 79 -3.92 24.11 -2.58
N GLU A 80 -2.98 23.16 -2.55
CA GLU A 80 -3.22 21.78 -2.10
C GLU A 80 -2.34 21.36 -0.92
N LYS A 81 -1.53 22.28 -0.39
CA LYS A 81 -0.64 22.02 0.76
C LYS A 81 -1.39 21.58 2.02
N HIS A 82 -2.68 21.90 2.12
CA HIS A 82 -3.54 21.50 3.25
C HIS A 82 -4.01 20.04 3.17
N VAL A 83 -3.88 19.38 2.01
CA VAL A 83 -4.37 18.00 1.82
C VAL A 83 -3.50 17.03 2.64
N LEU A 84 -4.12 16.34 3.58
CA LEU A 84 -3.45 15.38 4.43
C LEU A 84 -3.20 14.07 3.68
N SER A 85 -1.95 13.63 3.65
CA SER A 85 -1.59 12.31 3.13
C SER A 85 -1.58 11.30 4.27
N ALA A 86 -2.65 10.52 4.40
CA ALA A 86 -2.79 9.53 5.47
C ALA A 86 -2.38 8.13 4.98
N PRO A 87 -1.47 7.42 5.67
CA PRO A 87 -1.08 6.08 5.27
C PRO A 87 -2.26 5.13 5.33
N TYR A 88 -2.36 4.24 4.35
CA TYR A 88 -3.40 3.24 4.33
C TYR A 88 -3.19 2.26 5.49
N ASP A 89 -4.17 2.20 6.38
CA ASP A 89 -4.09 1.58 7.70
C ASP A 89 -3.65 0.11 7.62
N SER A 90 -4.17 -0.67 6.67
CA SER A 90 -3.82 -2.09 6.58
C SER A 90 -2.36 -2.34 6.17
N HIS A 91 -1.80 -1.51 5.28
CA HIS A 91 -0.39 -1.65 4.89
C HIS A 91 0.54 -1.17 6.01
N GLY A 92 0.19 -0.07 6.68
CA GLY A 92 0.92 0.41 7.86
C GLY A 92 0.94 -0.63 8.98
N LEU A 93 -0.22 -1.22 9.28
CA LEU A 93 -0.32 -2.31 10.25
C LEU A 93 0.49 -3.54 9.82
N GLN A 94 0.46 -3.91 8.54
CA GLN A 94 1.28 -5.00 8.01
C GLN A 94 2.79 -4.76 8.24
N LEU A 95 3.26 -3.53 8.03
CA LEU A 95 4.65 -3.16 8.29
C LEU A 95 4.99 -3.21 9.79
N ILE A 96 4.09 -2.72 10.65
CA ILE A 96 4.25 -2.83 12.11
C ILE A 96 4.33 -4.29 12.54
N PHE A 97 3.43 -5.15 12.04
CA PHE A 97 3.48 -6.59 12.34
C PHE A 97 4.77 -7.23 11.82
N LYS A 98 5.22 -6.86 10.62
CA LYS A 98 6.50 -7.34 10.07
C LYS A 98 7.67 -6.98 10.99
N ASP A 99 7.71 -5.73 11.45
CA ASP A 99 8.80 -5.24 12.32
C ASP A 99 8.70 -5.84 13.73
N LEU A 100 7.48 -6.10 14.25
CA LEU A 100 7.30 -6.84 15.50
C LEU A 100 7.68 -8.33 15.39
N LEU A 101 7.56 -8.93 14.21
CA LEU A 101 8.00 -10.32 13.98
C LEU A 101 9.50 -10.42 13.74
N TRP A 102 10.12 -9.36 13.19
CA TRP A 102 11.54 -9.32 12.88
C TRP A 102 12.16 -7.95 13.17
N PRO A 103 12.31 -7.58 14.46
CA PRO A 103 12.72 -6.24 14.90
C PRO A 103 14.16 -5.85 14.55
N GLY A 104 14.90 -6.75 13.91
CA GLY A 104 16.28 -6.49 13.50
C GLY A 104 17.25 -6.58 14.66
N ILE A 105 18.16 -5.63 14.74
CA ILE A 105 19.34 -5.68 15.60
C ILE A 105 19.21 -4.67 16.74
N ASP A 106 19.59 -5.05 17.96
CA ASP A 106 19.62 -4.16 19.12
C ASP A 106 20.81 -3.19 19.10
N ARG A 107 20.92 -2.38 20.16
CA ARG A 107 22.01 -1.40 20.33
C ARG A 107 23.39 -2.05 20.44
N ASP A 108 23.45 -3.29 20.91
CA ASP A 108 24.67 -4.06 21.13
C ASP A 108 25.03 -4.93 19.91
N ARG A 109 24.33 -4.72 18.78
CA ARG A 109 24.49 -5.44 17.52
C ARG A 109 24.04 -6.91 17.56
N ASN A 110 23.21 -7.30 18.52
CA ASN A 110 22.62 -8.62 18.57
C ASN A 110 21.29 -8.64 17.82
N GLN A 111 21.03 -9.73 17.09
CA GLN A 111 19.72 -9.96 16.49
C GLN A 111 18.68 -10.13 17.60
N ILE A 112 17.65 -9.29 17.60
CA ILE A 112 16.54 -9.41 18.53
C ILE A 112 15.69 -10.60 18.06
N ASP A 113 15.65 -11.62 18.90
CA ASP A 113 15.07 -12.91 18.59
C ASP A 113 13.66 -13.05 19.18
N ILE A 114 12.66 -13.09 18.30
CA ILE A 114 11.27 -13.29 18.70
C ILE A 114 10.83 -14.69 18.28
N ALA A 115 10.27 -15.47 19.22
CA ALA A 115 9.92 -16.88 19.01
C ALA A 115 8.98 -17.09 17.81
N ILE A 116 7.97 -16.24 17.66
CA ILE A 116 7.05 -16.27 16.52
C ILE A 116 7.75 -15.89 15.20
N GLY A 117 8.66 -14.91 15.23
CA GLY A 117 9.52 -14.56 14.11
C GLY A 117 10.38 -15.72 13.65
N LYS A 118 11.04 -16.40 14.59
CA LYS A 118 11.83 -17.62 14.34
C LYS A 118 11.00 -18.75 13.76
N PHE A 119 9.78 -18.95 14.26
CA PHE A 119 8.86 -19.95 13.72
C PHE A 119 8.58 -19.69 12.24
N PHE A 120 8.16 -18.47 11.88
CA PHE A 120 7.88 -18.13 10.48
C PHE A 120 9.13 -18.20 9.59
N HIS A 121 10.25 -17.67 10.07
CA HIS A 121 11.51 -17.63 9.32
C HIS A 121 12.07 -19.04 9.04
N ASN A 122 12.01 -19.94 10.02
CA ASN A 122 12.60 -21.28 9.90
C ASN A 122 11.64 -22.37 9.44
N GLY A 123 10.33 -22.17 9.55
CA GLY A 123 9.33 -23.15 9.13
C GLY A 123 8.67 -22.76 7.81
N PRO A 124 7.50 -22.08 7.84
CA PRO A 124 6.73 -21.75 6.64
C PRO A 124 7.55 -21.08 5.52
N ASN A 125 8.41 -20.10 5.84
CA ASN A 125 9.17 -19.41 4.81
C ASN A 125 10.20 -20.32 4.12
N LYS A 126 10.81 -21.28 4.83
CA LYS A 126 11.73 -22.26 4.22
C LYS A 126 10.99 -23.21 3.28
N ILE A 127 9.82 -23.69 3.69
CA ILE A 127 8.98 -24.56 2.87
C ILE A 127 8.58 -23.80 1.59
N PHE A 128 8.09 -22.57 1.74
CA PHE A 128 7.72 -21.73 0.61
C PHE A 128 8.91 -21.46 -0.32
N SER A 129 10.09 -21.15 0.24
CA SER A 129 11.32 -20.93 -0.53
C SER A 129 11.74 -22.19 -1.31
N TYR A 130 11.63 -23.38 -0.73
CA TYR A 130 11.94 -24.64 -1.41
C TYR A 130 11.09 -24.80 -2.68
N PHE A 131 9.77 -24.69 -2.55
CA PHE A 131 8.86 -24.86 -3.69
C PHE A 131 9.00 -23.74 -4.72
N THR A 132 9.16 -22.50 -4.29
CA THR A 132 9.27 -21.36 -5.23
C THR A 132 10.61 -21.28 -5.95
N SER A 133 11.69 -21.82 -5.38
CA SER A 133 13.01 -21.88 -6.02
C SER A 133 13.13 -22.96 -7.10
N SER A 134 12.20 -23.91 -7.16
CA SER A 134 12.23 -25.03 -8.12
C SER A 134 10.92 -25.12 -8.88
N PRO A 135 10.89 -24.72 -10.17
CA PRO A 135 9.69 -24.81 -11.01
C PRO A 135 9.09 -26.22 -11.04
N LYS A 136 9.93 -27.26 -10.97
CA LYS A 136 9.52 -28.67 -10.93
C LYS A 136 8.80 -29.03 -9.63
N GLN A 137 9.34 -28.62 -8.48
CA GLN A 137 8.69 -28.89 -7.19
C GLN A 137 7.39 -28.11 -7.06
N LEU A 138 7.35 -26.88 -7.58
CA LEU A 138 6.12 -26.09 -7.64
C LEU A 138 5.04 -26.76 -8.50
N SER A 139 5.40 -27.30 -9.67
CA SER A 139 4.42 -27.97 -10.53
C SER A 139 3.83 -29.21 -9.86
N TYR A 140 4.65 -30.02 -9.18
CA TYR A 140 4.16 -31.17 -8.43
C TYR A 140 3.21 -30.78 -7.30
N LEU A 141 3.53 -29.72 -6.56
CA LEU A 141 2.65 -29.22 -5.51
C LEU A 141 1.29 -28.78 -6.09
N GLN A 142 1.30 -28.08 -7.23
CA GLN A 142 0.08 -27.63 -7.92
C GLN A 142 -0.78 -28.81 -8.41
N GLU A 143 -0.16 -29.85 -8.97
CA GLU A 143 -0.85 -31.08 -9.39
C GLU A 143 -1.53 -31.81 -8.21
N ILE A 144 -0.83 -31.92 -7.07
CA ILE A 144 -1.39 -32.51 -5.85
C ILE A 144 -2.58 -31.67 -5.35
N MET A 145 -2.44 -30.35 -5.32
CA MET A 145 -3.53 -29.46 -4.89
C MET A 145 -4.76 -29.56 -5.78
N ALA A 146 -4.59 -29.74 -7.10
CA ALA A 146 -5.68 -29.87 -8.06
C ALA A 146 -6.40 -31.23 -7.99
N THR A 147 -5.74 -32.28 -7.47
CA THR A 147 -6.29 -33.64 -7.36
C THR A 147 -6.93 -33.93 -6.01
N THR A 148 -6.71 -33.07 -5.01
CA THR A 148 -7.22 -33.25 -3.64
C THR A 148 -8.44 -32.36 -3.32
N THR A 149 -8.90 -31.56 -4.28
CA THR A 149 -10.18 -30.81 -4.27
C THR A 149 -11.25 -31.52 -5.06
#